data_AF-A0A955DDT6-F1
#
_entry.id   AF-A0A955DDT6-F1
#
_cell.length_a   1.000
_cell.length_b   1.000
_cell.length_c   1.000
_cell.angle_alpha   90.00
_cell.angle_beta   90.00
_cell.angle_gamma   90.00
#
_symmetry.space_group_name_H-M   'P 1'
#
loop_
_entity.id
_entity.type
_entity.pdbx_description
1 polymer ?
#
loop_
_entity_poly.entity_id
_entity_poly.type
_entity_poly.pdbx_seq_one_letter_code
_entity_poly.pdbx_strand_id
1 'polypeptide(L)'
;MAKKPARCEWTTLRQALAAFARNATGHQGQGHIRPLHWYVASRLVIEGGFLPEDVTPRPPLVARRQGHRIRLAFDVDRAGSGERVVLGGLKTKNVDVTVCKDGVGPVVAVSIKGTLQAFRNLTNRMEEAVGDCTNLHIAYPALVYGYLVVLRGNREHDDLPKNDCAILQGGQVVDSIRRYHDVLVRLAGRDDIRAEPSKYEAVALSLVLPEEPAVGTLFDGFPPPASVLSVTRFFETLYEQYDRRFVFAAPALEASTRRVEWSDDSPILSRDDVAEFCPRVCR
;
A
#
# COMPACT_ATOMS: atom_id res chain seq x y z
N MET A 1 -7.21 10.56 27.37
CA MET A 1 -7.92 10.85 26.10
C MET A 1 -7.12 10.25 24.96
N ALA A 2 -7.71 9.36 24.15
CA ALA A 2 -7.04 8.84 22.95
C ALA A 2 -6.83 9.99 21.95
N LYS A 3 -5.60 10.14 21.42
CA LYS A 3 -5.28 11.17 20.43
C LYS A 3 -6.13 10.90 19.18
N LYS A 4 -6.85 11.92 18.69
CA LYS A 4 -7.63 11.78 17.44
C LYS A 4 -6.70 11.31 16.31
N PRO A 5 -7.11 10.33 15.48
CA PRO A 5 -6.30 9.86 14.38
C PRO A 5 -6.06 11.01 13.38
N ALA A 6 -4.82 11.15 12.90
CA ALA A 6 -4.48 12.17 11.91
C ALA A 6 -5.26 11.97 10.61
N ARG A 7 -5.68 13.08 10.01
CA ARG A 7 -6.39 13.07 8.73
C ARG A 7 -5.45 12.63 7.61
N CYS A 8 -6.01 12.06 6.54
CA CYS A 8 -5.26 11.73 5.35
C CYS A 8 -4.77 13.00 4.67
N GLU A 9 -3.49 13.06 4.37
CA GLU A 9 -2.89 14.20 3.67
C GLU A 9 -2.47 13.78 2.26
N TRP A 10 -2.26 14.76 1.39
CA TRP A 10 -1.65 14.50 0.10
C TRP A 10 -0.15 14.34 0.27
N THR A 11 0.43 13.29 -0.30
CA THR A 11 1.87 13.06 -0.26
C THR A 11 2.31 12.22 -1.44
N THR A 12 3.50 12.50 -1.96
CA THR A 12 4.15 11.66 -2.99
C THR A 12 4.84 10.45 -2.35
N LEU A 13 5.21 9.45 -3.15
CA LEU A 13 5.94 8.28 -2.65
C LEU A 13 7.24 8.71 -1.99
N ARG A 14 8.00 9.60 -2.65
CA ARG A 14 9.28 10.08 -2.11
C ARG A 14 9.12 10.79 -0.76
N GLN A 15 8.09 11.64 -0.63
CA GLN A 15 7.81 12.32 0.63
C GLN A 15 7.43 11.32 1.73
N ALA A 16 6.57 10.35 1.41
CA ALA A 16 6.14 9.32 2.35
C ALA A 16 7.32 8.42 2.82
N LEU A 17 8.17 7.99 1.89
CA LEU A 17 9.37 7.22 2.19
C LEU A 17 10.41 8.04 2.97
N ALA A 18 10.57 9.34 2.68
CA ALA A 18 11.45 10.21 3.43
C ALA A 18 10.96 10.40 4.88
N ALA A 19 9.65 10.54 5.08
CA ALA A 19 9.06 10.61 6.42
C ALA A 19 9.30 9.31 7.21
N PHE A 20 9.14 8.16 6.56
CA PHE A 20 9.49 6.86 7.11
C PHE A 20 10.97 6.78 7.51
N ALA A 21 11.88 7.10 6.59
CA ALA A 21 13.31 6.96 6.80
C ALA A 21 13.86 7.92 7.89
N ARG A 22 13.32 9.14 7.97
CA ARG A 22 13.69 10.12 9.00
C ARG A 22 13.13 9.76 10.38
N ASN A 23 11.97 9.10 10.43
CA ASN A 23 11.29 8.71 11.67
C ASN A 23 11.19 9.85 12.71
N ALA A 24 10.75 11.05 12.29
CA ALA A 24 10.73 12.24 13.15
C ALA A 24 9.85 12.07 14.42
N THR A 25 8.91 11.13 14.41
CA THR A 25 8.01 10.83 15.54
C THR A 25 8.56 9.79 16.53
N GLY A 26 9.71 9.18 16.24
CA GLY A 26 10.29 8.09 17.03
C GLY A 26 9.54 6.74 16.87
N HIS A 27 10.00 5.71 17.61
CA HIS A 27 9.51 4.34 17.51
C HIS A 27 8.10 4.09 18.09
N GLN A 28 7.46 5.12 18.67
CA GLN A 28 6.16 4.99 19.34
C GLN A 28 5.02 5.21 18.34
N GLY A 29 4.35 4.12 17.95
CA GLY A 29 3.16 4.12 17.09
C GLY A 29 3.44 4.12 15.59
N GLN A 30 2.37 4.15 14.78
CA GLN A 30 2.43 4.11 13.32
C GLN A 30 2.82 5.45 12.66
N GLY A 31 3.27 6.46 13.42
CA GLY A 31 3.53 7.81 12.90
C GLY A 31 4.50 7.82 11.71
N HIS A 32 5.53 6.98 11.74
CA HIS A 32 6.54 6.85 10.70
C HIS A 32 6.03 6.21 9.40
N ILE A 33 5.01 5.35 9.45
CA ILE A 33 4.50 4.63 8.27
C ILE A 33 3.22 5.26 7.70
N ARG A 34 2.52 6.07 8.49
CA ARG A 34 1.23 6.68 8.11
C ARG A 34 1.25 7.46 6.79
N PRO A 35 2.29 8.22 6.44
CA PRO A 35 2.35 8.86 5.12
C PRO A 35 2.26 7.88 3.95
N LEU A 36 2.77 6.66 4.09
CA LEU A 36 2.60 5.63 3.06
C LEU A 36 1.15 5.14 2.95
N HIS A 37 0.39 5.13 4.05
CA HIS A 37 -1.04 4.82 4.00
C HIS A 37 -1.79 5.86 3.16
N TRP A 38 -1.42 7.14 3.31
CA TRP A 38 -2.00 8.24 2.56
C TRP A 38 -1.64 8.22 1.08
N TYR A 39 -0.37 7.90 0.77
CA TYR A 39 0.08 7.68 -0.59
C TYR A 39 -0.72 6.57 -1.27
N VAL A 40 -0.82 5.39 -0.64
CA VAL A 40 -1.56 4.24 -1.17
C VAL A 40 -3.04 4.59 -1.34
N ALA A 41 -3.68 5.25 -0.37
CA ALA A 41 -5.08 5.67 -0.47
C ALA A 41 -5.31 6.63 -1.66
N SER A 42 -4.41 7.61 -1.86
CA SER A 42 -4.49 8.55 -2.98
C SER A 42 -4.28 7.85 -4.32
N ARG A 43 -3.34 6.90 -4.39
CA ARG A 43 -3.04 6.13 -5.59
C ARG A 43 -4.17 5.19 -6.01
N LEU A 44 -4.85 4.55 -5.05
CA LEU A 44 -6.06 3.76 -5.30
C LEU A 44 -7.19 4.61 -5.91
N VAL A 45 -7.30 5.89 -5.57
CA VAL A 45 -8.26 6.79 -6.24
C VAL A 45 -7.75 7.17 -7.64
N ILE A 46 -6.56 7.74 -7.74
CA ILE A 46 -6.09 8.39 -8.97
C ILE A 46 -5.78 7.39 -10.08
N GLU A 47 -4.99 6.37 -9.78
CA GLU A 47 -4.62 5.29 -10.71
C GLU A 47 -5.71 4.20 -10.73
N GLY A 48 -6.17 3.84 -9.54
CA GLY A 48 -7.12 2.74 -9.38
C GLY A 48 -8.52 3.09 -9.88
N GLY A 49 -8.91 4.35 -9.93
CA GLY A 49 -10.26 4.76 -10.34
C GLY A 49 -11.33 4.41 -9.30
N PHE A 50 -10.94 4.17 -8.05
CA PHE A 50 -11.89 4.01 -6.95
C PHE A 50 -12.42 5.38 -6.52
N LEU A 51 -13.70 5.46 -6.18
CA LEU A 51 -14.27 6.71 -5.69
C LEU A 51 -13.68 7.05 -4.30
N PRO A 52 -13.37 8.34 -4.01
CA PRO A 52 -12.78 8.72 -2.72
C PRO A 52 -13.56 8.26 -1.49
N GLU A 53 -14.89 8.20 -1.58
CA GLU A 53 -15.80 7.72 -0.53
C GLU A 53 -15.71 6.22 -0.25
N ASP A 54 -15.26 5.42 -1.22
CA ASP A 54 -15.08 3.97 -1.07
C ASP A 54 -13.78 3.64 -0.30
N VAL A 55 -12.81 4.58 -0.29
CA VAL A 55 -11.46 4.40 0.26
C VAL A 55 -11.38 4.85 1.71
N THR A 56 -10.75 4.04 2.56
CA THR A 56 -10.40 4.39 3.95
C THR A 56 -8.91 4.16 4.20
N PRO A 57 -8.18 5.13 4.78
CA PRO A 57 -8.63 6.49 5.04
C PRO A 57 -8.95 7.24 3.75
N ARG A 58 -10.00 8.06 3.76
CA ARG A 58 -10.40 8.83 2.59
C ARG A 58 -9.32 9.89 2.28
N PRO A 59 -8.71 9.89 1.08
CA PRO A 59 -7.77 10.94 0.68
C PRO A 59 -8.49 12.30 0.53
N PRO A 60 -7.76 13.43 0.52
CA PRO A 60 -8.32 14.78 0.34
C PRO A 60 -8.79 15.02 -1.11
N LEU A 61 -9.69 14.17 -1.59
CA LEU A 61 -10.19 14.12 -2.95
C LEU A 61 -11.71 14.05 -2.96
N VAL A 62 -12.29 14.67 -3.99
CA VAL A 62 -13.73 14.62 -4.25
C VAL A 62 -13.97 14.35 -5.73
N ALA A 63 -14.80 13.34 -6.00
CA ALA A 63 -15.32 13.07 -7.33
C ALA A 63 -16.61 13.87 -7.54
N ARG A 64 -16.76 14.50 -8.70
CA ARG A 64 -17.98 15.21 -9.11
C ARG A 64 -18.39 14.77 -10.50
N ARG A 65 -19.66 14.39 -10.63
CA ARG A 65 -20.24 14.04 -11.92
C ARG A 65 -20.69 15.31 -12.66
N GLN A 66 -20.25 15.46 -13.90
CA GLN A 66 -20.67 16.52 -14.80
C GLN A 66 -21.11 15.88 -16.13
N GLY A 67 -22.41 15.62 -16.25
CA GLY A 67 -22.96 14.81 -17.35
C GLY A 67 -22.47 13.35 -17.29
N HIS A 68 -21.82 12.89 -18.35
CA HIS A 68 -21.22 11.57 -18.43
C HIS A 68 -19.78 11.50 -17.90
N ARG A 69 -19.14 12.66 -17.64
CA ARG A 69 -17.76 12.73 -17.18
C ARG A 69 -17.70 12.79 -15.66
N ILE A 70 -16.67 12.20 -15.08
CA ILE A 70 -16.39 12.29 -13.64
C ILE A 70 -15.08 13.06 -13.47
N ARG A 71 -15.16 14.22 -12.82
CA ARG A 71 -14.01 15.07 -12.52
C ARG A 71 -13.51 14.82 -11.11
N LEU A 72 -12.20 14.75 -10.95
CA LEU A 72 -11.54 14.60 -9.65
C LEU A 72 -10.87 15.92 -9.23
N ALA A 73 -11.14 16.37 -8.01
CA ALA A 73 -10.58 17.60 -7.46
C ALA A 73 -10.00 17.38 -6.06
N PHE A 74 -9.01 18.20 -5.71
CA PHE A 74 -8.46 18.27 -4.36
C PHE A 74 -9.41 19.01 -3.42
N ASP A 75 -9.65 18.44 -2.25
CA ASP A 75 -10.48 19.04 -1.20
C ASP A 75 -10.02 18.53 0.18
N VAL A 76 -9.28 19.37 0.89
CA VAL A 76 -8.71 19.04 2.21
C VAL A 76 -9.78 18.77 3.26
N ASP A 77 -10.95 19.39 3.12
CA ASP A 77 -12.05 19.22 4.08
C ASP A 77 -12.72 17.86 3.94
N ARG A 78 -12.48 17.14 2.84
CA ARG A 78 -12.95 15.77 2.61
C ARG A 78 -12.02 14.69 3.11
N ALA A 79 -10.82 15.03 3.59
CA ALA A 79 -9.89 14.05 4.15
C ALA A 79 -10.49 13.31 5.34
N GLY A 80 -10.53 11.98 5.26
CA GLY A 80 -10.90 11.09 6.36
C GLY A 80 -9.71 10.81 7.28
N SER A 81 -9.91 9.97 8.29
CA SER A 81 -8.85 9.51 9.18
C SER A 81 -9.09 8.07 9.61
N GLY A 82 -8.07 7.49 10.25
CA GLY A 82 -8.15 6.15 10.81
C GLY A 82 -8.00 5.03 9.79
N GLU A 83 -8.31 3.83 10.25
CA GLU A 83 -8.25 2.56 9.53
C GLU A 83 -9.66 1.96 9.52
N ARG A 84 -9.94 1.04 8.60
CA ARG A 84 -11.20 0.32 8.60
C ARG A 84 -11.07 -0.95 9.44
N VAL A 85 -11.98 -1.13 10.40
CA VAL A 85 -12.16 -2.41 11.10
C VAL A 85 -12.89 -3.37 10.16
N VAL A 86 -12.25 -4.48 9.83
CA VAL A 86 -12.81 -5.55 9.00
C VAL A 86 -12.94 -6.81 9.86
N LEU A 87 -14.09 -7.47 9.80
CA LEU A 87 -14.31 -8.74 10.49
C LEU A 87 -13.67 -9.88 9.67
N GLY A 88 -12.51 -10.36 10.11
CA GLY A 88 -11.90 -11.56 9.52
C GLY A 88 -12.55 -12.85 10.03
N GLY A 89 -12.13 -13.98 9.48
CA GLY A 89 -12.68 -15.30 9.82
C GLY A 89 -12.36 -15.77 11.23
N LEU A 90 -11.28 -15.27 11.83
CA LEU A 90 -10.84 -15.61 13.19
C LEU A 90 -10.95 -14.42 14.15
N LYS A 91 -10.62 -13.21 13.67
CA LYS A 91 -10.65 -11.98 14.48
C LYS A 91 -10.88 -10.75 13.61
N THR A 92 -11.31 -9.67 14.26
CA THR A 92 -11.31 -8.35 13.62
C THR A 92 -9.89 -7.87 13.35
N LYS A 93 -9.74 -7.08 12.29
CA LYS A 93 -8.48 -6.47 11.88
C LYS A 93 -8.70 -5.02 11.50
N ASN A 94 -7.83 -4.15 11.99
CA ASN A 94 -7.72 -2.80 11.43
C ASN A 94 -6.80 -2.89 10.21
N VAL A 95 -7.35 -2.58 9.04
CA VAL A 95 -6.63 -2.62 7.77
C VAL A 95 -6.18 -1.20 7.41
N ASP A 96 -4.90 -1.05 7.08
CA ASP A 96 -4.22 0.24 6.88
C ASP A 96 -4.88 1.07 5.77
N VAL A 97 -5.18 0.44 4.63
CA VAL A 97 -5.98 1.04 3.54
C VAL A 97 -6.99 0.02 3.01
N THR A 98 -8.25 0.42 2.81
CA THR A 98 -9.31 -0.47 2.31
C THR A 98 -10.21 0.26 1.32
N VAL A 99 -10.62 -0.44 0.26
CA VAL A 99 -11.73 -0.07 -0.62
C VAL A 99 -12.92 -0.95 -0.26
N CYS A 100 -14.05 -0.33 0.09
CA CYS A 100 -15.31 -1.04 0.23
C CYS A 100 -16.33 -0.52 -0.78
N LYS A 101 -17.07 -1.45 -1.38
CA LYS A 101 -18.20 -1.13 -2.25
C LYS A 101 -19.50 -1.40 -1.51
N ASP A 102 -20.44 -0.47 -1.61
CA ASP A 102 -21.76 -0.63 -1.02
C ASP A 102 -22.46 -1.87 -1.59
N GLY A 103 -23.13 -2.62 -0.72
CA GLY A 103 -23.75 -3.91 -1.06
C GLY A 103 -22.81 -5.08 -1.37
N VAL A 104 -21.48 -4.87 -1.43
CA VAL A 104 -20.49 -5.92 -1.74
C VAL A 104 -19.56 -6.17 -0.54
N GLY A 105 -19.08 -5.11 0.13
CA GLY A 105 -18.12 -5.20 1.23
C GLY A 105 -16.69 -4.82 0.83
N PRO A 106 -15.66 -5.29 1.56
CA PRO A 106 -14.27 -5.00 1.24
C PRO A 106 -13.86 -5.73 -0.04
N VAL A 107 -13.36 -4.96 -1.01
CA VAL A 107 -12.99 -5.49 -2.33
C VAL A 107 -11.49 -5.36 -2.61
N VAL A 108 -10.85 -4.35 -2.02
CA VAL A 108 -9.38 -4.22 -1.99
C VAL A 108 -8.97 -3.88 -0.56
N ALA A 109 -7.91 -4.52 -0.08
CA ALA A 109 -7.23 -4.20 1.17
C ALA A 109 -5.75 -4.06 0.90
N VAL A 110 -5.07 -3.15 1.61
CA VAL A 110 -3.61 -3.05 1.59
C VAL A 110 -3.13 -2.93 3.02
N SER A 111 -2.29 -3.86 3.44
CA SER A 111 -1.56 -3.77 4.70
C SER A 111 -0.15 -3.24 4.47
N ILE A 112 0.28 -2.31 5.30
CA ILE A 112 1.52 -1.57 5.12
C ILE A 112 2.35 -1.70 6.39
N LYS A 113 3.59 -2.18 6.26
CA LYS A 113 4.48 -2.40 7.40
C LYS A 113 5.82 -1.73 7.20
N GLY A 114 6.22 -0.97 8.20
CA GLY A 114 7.53 -0.32 8.30
C GLY A 114 8.42 -1.02 9.31
N THR A 115 9.69 -1.25 8.96
CA THR A 115 10.72 -1.71 9.91
C THR A 115 11.95 -0.82 9.82
N LEU A 116 12.22 -0.06 10.87
CA LEU A 116 13.34 0.88 10.90
C LEU A 116 14.65 0.23 11.34
N GLN A 117 14.56 -0.78 12.21
CA GLN A 117 15.65 -1.43 12.95
C GLN A 117 15.22 -2.84 13.38
N ALA A 118 16.11 -3.57 14.05
CA ALA A 118 15.87 -4.88 14.65
C ALA A 118 15.42 -5.96 13.65
N PHE A 119 16.18 -6.13 12.56
CA PHE A 119 15.88 -7.08 11.49
C PHE A 119 15.91 -8.56 11.91
N ARG A 120 16.43 -8.87 13.10
CA ARG A 120 16.26 -10.20 13.71
C ARG A 120 14.80 -10.60 13.90
N ASN A 121 13.89 -9.63 13.99
CA ASN A 121 12.46 -9.86 14.23
C ASN A 121 11.63 -10.01 12.94
N LEU A 122 12.27 -10.06 11.76
CA LEU A 122 11.55 -10.20 10.48
C LEU A 122 10.76 -11.51 10.39
N THR A 123 11.21 -12.58 11.04
CA THR A 123 10.46 -13.85 11.13
C THR A 123 9.10 -13.65 11.78
N ASN A 124 9.04 -12.93 12.91
CA ASN A 124 7.76 -12.66 13.60
C ASN A 124 6.83 -11.82 12.71
N ARG A 125 7.39 -10.94 11.87
CA ARG A 125 6.60 -10.11 10.93
C ARG A 125 6.05 -10.92 9.76
N MET A 126 6.80 -11.92 9.30
CA MET A 126 6.29 -12.90 8.34
C MET A 126 5.11 -13.68 8.95
N GLU A 127 5.23 -14.21 10.17
CA GLU A 127 4.14 -14.96 10.81
C GLU A 127 2.86 -14.11 10.96
N GLU A 128 3.02 -12.83 11.33
CA GLU A 128 1.92 -11.86 11.36
C GLU A 128 1.27 -11.70 9.98
N ALA A 129 2.06 -11.57 8.91
CA ALA A 129 1.57 -11.42 7.55
C ALA A 129 0.77 -12.66 7.09
N VAL A 130 1.28 -13.87 7.33
CA VAL A 130 0.54 -15.11 7.00
C VAL A 130 -0.79 -15.19 7.74
N GLY A 131 -0.79 -14.84 9.03
CA GLY A 131 -2.02 -14.79 9.82
C GLY A 131 -3.03 -13.77 9.30
N ASP A 132 -2.55 -12.61 8.84
CA ASP A 132 -3.38 -11.52 8.35
C ASP A 132 -4.10 -11.86 7.04
N CYS A 133 -3.40 -12.34 6.01
CA CYS A 133 -4.03 -12.73 4.74
C CYS A 133 -4.99 -13.91 4.95
N THR A 134 -4.59 -14.92 5.72
CA THR A 134 -5.44 -16.08 6.02
C THR A 134 -6.74 -15.62 6.69
N ASN A 135 -6.63 -14.77 7.71
CA ASN A 135 -7.79 -14.27 8.45
C ASN A 135 -8.79 -13.53 7.55
N LEU A 136 -8.31 -12.64 6.67
CA LEU A 136 -9.22 -11.88 5.79
C LEU A 136 -9.77 -12.72 4.62
N HIS A 137 -8.97 -13.59 4.01
CA HIS A 137 -9.44 -14.42 2.88
C HIS A 137 -10.43 -15.50 3.31
N ILE A 138 -10.40 -15.97 4.56
CA ILE A 138 -11.45 -16.86 5.08
C ILE A 138 -12.81 -16.15 5.08
N ALA A 139 -12.87 -14.90 5.53
CA ALA A 139 -14.11 -14.13 5.58
C ALA A 139 -14.52 -13.56 4.21
N TYR A 140 -13.53 -13.17 3.39
CA TYR A 140 -13.73 -12.53 2.10
C TYR A 140 -12.87 -13.20 1.02
N PRO A 141 -13.29 -14.35 0.48
CA PRO A 141 -12.50 -15.09 -0.51
C PRO A 141 -12.19 -14.30 -1.80
N ALA A 142 -13.06 -13.36 -2.18
CA ALA A 142 -12.87 -12.52 -3.36
C ALA A 142 -11.98 -11.29 -3.11
N LEU A 143 -11.70 -10.93 -1.85
CA LEU A 143 -10.89 -9.76 -1.50
C LEU A 143 -9.55 -9.81 -2.23
N VAL A 144 -9.18 -8.68 -2.84
CA VAL A 144 -7.83 -8.47 -3.35
C VAL A 144 -7.01 -7.84 -2.23
N TYR A 145 -6.00 -8.55 -1.74
CA TYR A 145 -5.21 -8.14 -0.60
C TYR A 145 -3.74 -7.91 -0.98
N GLY A 146 -3.29 -6.67 -0.84
CA GLY A 146 -1.91 -6.26 -0.97
C GLY A 146 -1.16 -6.22 0.37
N TYR A 147 0.13 -6.55 0.33
CA TYR A 147 1.05 -6.36 1.46
C TYR A 147 2.28 -5.57 1.04
N LEU A 148 2.42 -4.35 1.55
CA LEU A 148 3.54 -3.45 1.25
C LEU A 148 4.47 -3.36 2.46
N VAL A 149 5.72 -3.77 2.27
CA VAL A 149 6.74 -3.77 3.31
C VAL A 149 7.86 -2.82 2.96
N VAL A 150 8.20 -1.95 3.91
CA VAL A 150 9.29 -0.99 3.78
C VAL A 150 10.27 -1.18 4.92
N LEU A 151 11.53 -1.42 4.60
CA LEU A 151 12.62 -1.50 5.57
C LEU A 151 13.53 -0.29 5.39
N ARG A 152 14.03 0.26 6.49
CA ARG A 152 15.05 1.32 6.43
C ARG A 152 16.39 0.70 6.03
N GLY A 153 16.98 1.21 4.96
CA GLY A 153 18.22 0.72 4.37
C GLY A 153 19.47 1.23 5.08
N ASN A 154 19.59 1.07 6.40
CA ASN A 154 20.77 1.53 7.14
C ASN A 154 22.03 0.82 6.63
N ARG A 155 23.03 1.60 6.23
CA ARG A 155 24.33 1.08 5.79
C ARG A 155 25.23 0.75 6.98
N GLU A 156 26.04 -0.29 6.82
CA GLU A 156 27.03 -0.71 7.80
C GLU A 156 28.03 0.42 8.11
N HIS A 157 28.17 0.73 9.39
CA HIS A 157 29.19 1.62 9.95
C HIS A 157 29.48 1.22 11.40
N ASP A 158 30.61 1.67 11.95
CA ASP A 158 31.17 1.15 13.22
C ASP A 158 30.20 1.25 14.42
N ASP A 159 29.43 2.34 14.50
CA ASP A 159 28.46 2.57 15.58
C ASP A 159 27.07 1.92 15.37
N LEU A 160 26.84 1.21 14.25
CA LEU A 160 25.54 0.59 13.97
C LEU A 160 25.46 -0.82 14.59
N PRO A 161 24.45 -1.13 15.42
CA PRO A 161 24.23 -2.49 15.85
C PRO A 161 24.02 -3.41 14.65
N LYS A 162 24.69 -4.58 14.62
CA LYS A 162 24.61 -5.54 13.51
C LYS A 162 23.17 -5.92 13.11
N ASN A 163 22.26 -5.96 14.08
CA ASN A 163 20.85 -6.29 13.86
C ASN A 163 20.04 -5.16 13.19
N ASP A 164 20.61 -3.96 13.09
CA ASP A 164 19.98 -2.78 12.50
C ASP A 164 20.61 -2.45 11.13
N CYS A 165 21.65 -3.17 10.72
CA CYS A 165 22.27 -3.08 9.41
C CYS A 165 21.41 -3.79 8.35
N ALA A 166 21.08 -3.06 7.29
CA ALA A 166 20.37 -3.59 6.13
C ALA A 166 21.31 -3.85 4.93
N ILE A 167 22.32 -2.99 4.77
CA ILE A 167 23.22 -2.95 3.62
C ILE A 167 24.67 -2.96 4.13
N LEU A 168 25.45 -3.96 3.73
CA LEU A 168 26.87 -4.10 4.06
C LEU A 168 27.73 -3.06 3.32
N GLN A 169 28.97 -2.84 3.75
CA GLN A 169 29.89 -1.89 3.11
C GLN A 169 30.07 -2.13 1.60
N GLY A 170 30.00 -3.39 1.14
CA GLY A 170 30.07 -3.75 -0.28
C GLY A 170 28.77 -3.54 -1.06
N GLY A 171 27.74 -2.94 -0.46
CA GLY A 171 26.43 -2.71 -1.07
C GLY A 171 25.51 -3.93 -1.07
N GLN A 172 25.95 -5.07 -0.52
CA GLN A 172 25.11 -6.26 -0.42
C GLN A 172 24.08 -6.11 0.70
N VAL A 173 22.85 -6.56 0.45
CA VAL A 173 21.82 -6.67 1.49
C VAL A 173 22.14 -7.83 2.44
N VAL A 174 21.91 -7.64 3.74
CA VAL A 174 22.16 -8.67 4.76
C VAL A 174 21.27 -9.91 4.58
N ASP A 175 21.79 -11.06 5.00
CA ASP A 175 21.12 -12.36 4.76
C ASP A 175 19.75 -12.50 5.46
N SER A 176 19.54 -11.81 6.59
CA SER A 176 18.23 -11.79 7.25
C SER A 176 17.15 -11.18 6.35
N ILE A 177 17.47 -10.09 5.64
CA ILE A 177 16.55 -9.43 4.70
C ILE A 177 16.37 -10.27 3.43
N ARG A 178 17.44 -10.91 2.93
CA ARG A 178 17.34 -11.84 1.78
C ARG A 178 16.42 -13.02 2.08
N ARG A 179 16.59 -13.68 3.22
CA ARG A 179 15.69 -14.75 3.66
C ARG A 179 14.26 -14.28 3.80
N TYR A 180 14.06 -13.08 4.36
CA TYR A 180 12.72 -12.50 4.48
C TYR A 180 12.10 -12.25 3.09
N HIS A 181 12.85 -11.72 2.14
CA HIS A 181 12.42 -11.60 0.74
C HIS A 181 12.01 -12.96 0.15
N ASP A 182 12.82 -14.00 0.30
CA ASP A 182 12.53 -15.31 -0.28
C ASP A 182 11.25 -15.92 0.28
N VAL A 183 10.92 -15.63 1.54
CA VAL A 183 9.62 -16.02 2.09
C VAL A 183 8.50 -15.14 1.55
N LEU A 184 8.67 -13.83 1.49
CA LEU A 184 7.64 -12.94 0.93
C LEU A 184 7.29 -13.28 -0.53
N VAL A 185 8.26 -13.74 -1.33
CA VAL A 185 8.00 -14.26 -2.69
C VAL A 185 6.99 -15.41 -2.67
N ARG A 186 7.04 -16.30 -1.67
CA ARG A 186 6.11 -17.43 -1.53
C ARG A 186 4.73 -17.00 -1.04
N LEU A 187 4.64 -15.86 -0.36
CA LEU A 187 3.38 -15.27 0.10
C LEU A 187 2.67 -14.43 -0.97
N ALA A 188 3.32 -14.16 -2.10
CA ALA A 188 2.73 -13.41 -3.21
C ALA A 188 2.03 -14.32 -4.23
N GLY A 189 1.23 -13.71 -5.10
CA GLY A 189 0.71 -14.35 -6.30
C GLY A 189 -0.53 -15.22 -6.07
N ARG A 190 -1.43 -14.82 -5.17
CA ARG A 190 -2.77 -15.40 -5.10
C ARG A 190 -3.60 -14.95 -6.32
N ASP A 191 -3.73 -15.81 -7.32
CA ASP A 191 -4.31 -15.48 -8.63
C ASP A 191 -5.76 -15.92 -8.81
N ASP A 192 -6.26 -16.84 -7.99
CA ASP A 192 -7.65 -17.31 -7.98
C ASP A 192 -8.26 -17.30 -6.58
N ILE A 193 -9.59 -17.16 -6.49
CA ILE A 193 -10.33 -17.15 -5.22
C ILE A 193 -10.23 -18.48 -4.46
N ARG A 194 -10.00 -19.61 -5.16
CA ARG A 194 -9.82 -20.95 -4.61
C ARG A 194 -8.36 -21.26 -4.28
N ALA A 195 -7.43 -20.39 -4.68
CA ALA A 195 -6.03 -20.55 -4.31
C ALA A 195 -5.84 -20.35 -2.80
N GLU A 196 -4.67 -20.75 -2.31
CA GLU A 196 -4.33 -20.79 -0.90
C GLU A 196 -4.62 -19.44 -0.20
N PRO A 197 -5.47 -19.39 0.85
CA PRO A 197 -5.87 -18.14 1.50
C PRO A 197 -4.72 -17.46 2.27
N SER A 198 -3.63 -18.18 2.52
CA SER A 198 -2.40 -17.71 3.17
C SER A 198 -1.48 -16.90 2.25
N LYS A 199 -1.92 -16.61 1.01
CA LYS A 199 -1.20 -15.76 0.06
C LYS A 199 -1.93 -14.45 -0.17
N TYR A 200 -1.16 -13.42 -0.47
CA TYR A 200 -1.59 -12.13 -0.98
C TYR A 200 -1.61 -12.13 -2.51
N GLU A 201 -2.47 -11.32 -3.09
CA GLU A 201 -2.50 -11.04 -4.53
C GLU A 201 -1.21 -10.33 -4.95
N ALA A 202 -0.83 -9.29 -4.20
CA ALA A 202 0.37 -8.51 -4.45
C ALA A 202 1.17 -8.33 -3.17
N VAL A 203 2.49 -8.49 -3.25
CA VAL A 203 3.41 -8.15 -2.17
C VAL A 203 4.48 -7.23 -2.74
N ALA A 204 4.84 -6.19 -2.00
CA ALA A 204 5.97 -5.32 -2.33
C ALA A 204 6.95 -5.27 -1.17
N LEU A 205 8.25 -5.27 -1.48
CA LEU A 205 9.33 -5.08 -0.51
C LEU A 205 10.26 -4.00 -1.02
N SER A 206 10.54 -3.01 -0.16
CA SER A 206 11.41 -1.88 -0.49
C SER A 206 12.42 -1.62 0.61
N LEU A 207 13.67 -1.33 0.23
CA LEU A 207 14.67 -0.73 1.11
C LEU A 207 14.73 0.78 0.85
N VAL A 208 14.59 1.60 1.89
CA VAL A 208 14.58 3.06 1.78
C VAL A 208 15.84 3.64 2.38
N LEU A 209 16.58 4.42 1.61
CA LEU A 209 17.80 5.05 2.07
C LEU A 209 17.49 6.16 3.08
N PRO A 210 18.12 6.17 4.26
CA PRO A 210 17.93 7.22 5.25
C PRO A 210 18.95 8.37 5.18
N GLU A 211 20.05 8.20 4.46
CA GLU A 211 21.13 9.20 4.42
C GLU A 211 20.89 10.26 3.34
N GLU A 212 21.23 11.51 3.64
CA GLU A 212 21.25 12.58 2.64
C GLU A 212 22.39 12.35 1.62
N PRO A 213 22.23 12.73 0.34
CA PRO A 213 21.06 13.39 -0.28
C PRO A 213 19.97 12.41 -0.75
N ALA A 214 20.11 11.11 -0.46
CA ALA A 214 19.27 10.04 -0.98
C ALA A 214 18.07 9.70 -0.08
N VAL A 215 17.78 10.51 0.93
CA VAL A 215 16.74 10.18 1.89
C VAL A 215 15.37 10.01 1.21
N GLY A 216 14.69 8.91 1.54
CA GLY A 216 13.39 8.59 0.97
C GLY A 216 13.44 8.06 -0.47
N THR A 217 14.62 7.82 -1.04
CA THR A 217 14.74 7.05 -2.28
C THR A 217 14.82 5.56 -1.97
N LEU A 218 14.44 4.76 -2.96
CA LEU A 218 14.62 3.31 -2.90
C LEU A 218 16.08 2.95 -3.14
N PHE A 219 16.52 1.84 -2.55
CA PHE A 219 17.81 1.25 -2.86
C PHE A 219 17.68 0.34 -4.09
N ASP A 220 18.27 0.75 -5.22
CA ASP A 220 18.11 0.06 -6.51
C ASP A 220 18.69 -1.36 -6.56
N GLY A 221 19.58 -1.70 -5.62
CA GLY A 221 20.17 -3.03 -5.54
C GLY A 221 19.24 -4.11 -4.97
N PHE A 222 18.07 -3.74 -4.44
CA PHE A 222 17.14 -4.69 -3.83
C PHE A 222 15.70 -4.19 -3.68
N PRO A 223 14.67 -5.02 -3.94
CA PRO A 223 14.78 -6.39 -4.47
C PRO A 223 15.33 -6.38 -5.91
N PRO A 224 15.82 -7.52 -6.43
CA PRO A 224 16.28 -7.58 -7.82
C PRO A 224 15.19 -7.08 -8.78
N PRO A 225 15.53 -6.42 -9.92
CA PRO A 225 14.52 -5.85 -10.83
C PRO A 225 13.47 -6.85 -11.35
N ALA A 226 13.83 -8.13 -11.45
CA ALA A 226 12.94 -9.21 -11.88
C ALA A 226 12.06 -9.78 -10.75
N SER A 227 12.25 -9.34 -9.50
CA SER A 227 11.49 -9.83 -8.35
C SER A 227 10.01 -9.47 -8.48
N VAL A 228 9.16 -10.44 -8.14
CA VAL A 228 7.71 -10.24 -8.02
C VAL A 228 7.35 -9.26 -6.89
N LEU A 229 8.30 -8.97 -5.99
CA LEU A 229 8.13 -8.03 -4.88
C LEU A 229 8.44 -6.57 -5.25
N SER A 230 8.64 -6.27 -6.53
CA SER A 230 8.86 -4.90 -6.99
C SER A 230 7.62 -4.03 -6.74
N VAL A 231 7.83 -2.86 -6.14
CA VAL A 231 6.77 -1.87 -5.91
C VAL A 231 6.10 -1.41 -7.21
N THR A 232 6.82 -1.44 -8.33
CA THR A 232 6.30 -1.03 -9.65
C THR A 232 5.13 -1.91 -10.10
N ARG A 233 5.18 -3.22 -9.81
CA ARG A 233 4.13 -4.17 -10.21
C ARG A 233 2.99 -4.29 -9.20
N PHE A 234 3.15 -3.70 -8.03
CA PHE A 234 2.23 -3.89 -6.91
C PHE A 234 0.81 -3.45 -7.26
N PHE A 235 0.64 -2.19 -7.70
CA PHE A 235 -0.68 -1.64 -8.03
C PHE A 235 -1.28 -2.25 -9.29
N GLU A 236 -0.47 -2.48 -10.33
CA GLU A 236 -0.87 -3.21 -11.52
C GLU A 236 -1.51 -4.55 -11.16
N THR A 237 -0.83 -5.35 -10.34
CA THR A 237 -1.33 -6.66 -9.88
C THR A 237 -2.64 -6.52 -9.08
N LEU A 238 -2.75 -5.53 -8.18
CA LEU A 238 -3.99 -5.30 -7.44
C LEU A 238 -5.16 -4.99 -8.36
N TYR A 239 -4.95 -4.12 -9.36
CA TYR A 239 -6.02 -3.71 -10.27
C TYR A 239 -6.41 -4.83 -11.23
N GLU A 240 -5.46 -5.60 -11.74
CA GLU A 240 -5.75 -6.77 -12.57
C GLU A 240 -6.59 -7.80 -11.81
N GLN A 241 -6.21 -8.13 -10.57
CA GLN A 241 -6.95 -9.07 -9.74
C GLN A 241 -8.33 -8.54 -9.38
N TYR A 242 -8.44 -7.23 -9.14
CA TYR A 242 -9.73 -6.58 -8.89
C TYR A 242 -10.65 -6.71 -10.11
N ASP A 243 -10.16 -6.34 -11.29
CA ASP A 243 -10.95 -6.36 -12.53
C ASP A 243 -11.39 -7.80 -12.85
N ARG A 244 -10.50 -8.78 -12.72
CA ARG A 244 -10.84 -10.21 -12.90
C ARG A 244 -12.00 -10.65 -12.02
N ARG A 245 -11.99 -10.28 -10.73
CA ARG A 245 -12.94 -10.79 -9.73
C ARG A 245 -14.25 -10.03 -9.69
N PHE A 246 -14.19 -8.70 -9.78
CA PHE A 246 -15.34 -7.84 -9.50
C PHE A 246 -15.94 -7.20 -10.75
N VAL A 247 -15.20 -7.13 -11.86
CA VAL A 247 -15.69 -6.52 -13.11
C VAL A 247 -16.02 -7.61 -14.14
N PHE A 248 -15.08 -8.52 -14.42
CA PHE A 248 -15.25 -9.50 -15.49
C PHE A 248 -16.01 -10.75 -15.03
N ALA A 249 -15.72 -11.29 -13.85
CA ALA A 249 -16.38 -12.49 -13.34
C ALA A 249 -17.79 -12.23 -12.76
N ALA A 250 -18.15 -10.97 -12.50
CA ALA A 250 -19.43 -10.60 -11.89
C ALA A 250 -20.14 -9.46 -12.66
N PRO A 251 -20.64 -9.68 -13.89
CA PRO A 251 -21.26 -8.63 -14.71
C PRO A 251 -22.45 -7.93 -14.04
N ALA A 252 -23.19 -8.64 -13.18
CA ALA A 252 -24.31 -8.06 -12.43
C ALA A 252 -23.89 -6.96 -11.43
N LEU A 253 -22.62 -6.94 -11.02
CA LEU A 253 -22.06 -5.94 -10.11
C LEU A 253 -21.32 -4.81 -10.84
N GLU A 254 -21.15 -4.91 -12.16
CA GLU A 254 -20.30 -4.00 -12.94
C GLU A 254 -20.67 -2.52 -12.73
N ALA A 255 -21.96 -2.21 -12.63
CA ALA A 255 -22.44 -0.84 -12.44
C ALA A 255 -21.89 -0.18 -11.15
N SER A 256 -21.57 -0.97 -10.11
CA SER A 256 -21.01 -0.47 -8.84
C SER A 256 -19.51 -0.76 -8.68
N THR A 257 -18.98 -1.78 -9.36
CA THR A 257 -17.58 -2.21 -9.24
C THR A 257 -16.66 -1.69 -10.35
N ARG A 258 -17.19 -1.23 -11.48
CA ARG A 258 -16.35 -0.68 -12.55
C ARG A 258 -15.52 0.51 -12.03
N ARG A 259 -14.21 0.47 -12.31
CA ARG A 259 -13.27 1.53 -11.97
C ARG A 259 -13.50 2.75 -12.86
N VAL A 260 -13.49 3.93 -12.26
CA VAL A 260 -13.77 5.20 -12.95
C VAL A 260 -12.58 5.62 -13.80
N GLU A 261 -12.88 6.13 -14.99
CA GLU A 261 -11.95 6.91 -15.78
C GLU A 261 -12.20 8.40 -15.52
N TRP A 262 -11.16 9.09 -15.06
CA TRP A 262 -11.22 10.50 -14.75
C TRP A 262 -11.23 11.33 -16.03
N SER A 263 -11.98 12.43 -15.99
CA SER A 263 -11.96 13.43 -17.06
C SER A 263 -10.56 14.04 -17.19
N ASP A 264 -10.05 14.22 -18.40
CA ASP A 264 -8.74 14.85 -18.69
C ASP A 264 -8.62 16.30 -18.19
N ASP A 265 -9.76 16.97 -18.05
CA ASP A 265 -9.92 18.30 -17.49
C ASP A 265 -10.16 18.30 -15.96
N SER A 266 -9.94 17.17 -15.29
CA SER A 266 -10.04 17.08 -13.82
C SER A 266 -9.04 18.04 -13.16
N PRO A 267 -9.48 18.93 -12.24
CA PRO A 267 -8.59 19.92 -11.61
C PRO A 267 -7.37 19.32 -10.91
N ILE A 268 -7.44 18.09 -10.41
CA ILE A 268 -6.27 17.44 -9.78
C ILE A 268 -5.13 17.19 -10.78
N LEU A 269 -5.43 17.04 -12.07
CA LEU A 269 -4.46 16.70 -13.11
C LEU A 269 -3.55 17.87 -13.49
N SER A 270 -3.87 19.09 -13.07
CA SER A 270 -3.02 20.27 -13.28
C SER A 270 -1.90 20.40 -12.24
N ARG A 271 -1.78 19.48 -11.27
CA ARG A 271 -0.70 19.50 -10.28
C ARG A 271 0.53 18.79 -10.83
N ASP A 272 1.71 19.37 -10.61
CA ASP A 272 2.97 18.79 -11.12
C ASP A 272 3.28 17.41 -10.52
N ASP A 273 2.85 17.16 -9.28
CA ASP A 273 3.11 15.92 -8.55
C ASP A 273 2.12 14.79 -8.87
N VAL A 274 1.05 15.06 -9.63
CA VAL A 274 0.02 14.05 -9.94
C VAL A 274 0.51 13.00 -10.94
N ALA A 275 1.51 13.33 -11.77
CA ALA A 275 2.02 12.46 -12.81
C ALA A 275 2.61 11.16 -12.23
N GLU A 276 3.16 11.21 -11.01
CA GLU A 276 3.68 10.05 -10.28
C GLU A 276 2.60 8.98 -10.02
N PHE A 277 1.33 9.37 -9.94
CA PHE A 277 0.21 8.48 -9.68
C PHE A 277 -0.37 7.82 -10.94
N CYS A 278 0.20 8.06 -12.13
CA CYS A 278 -0.27 7.49 -13.40
C CYS A 278 -1.81 7.54 -13.57
N PRO A 279 -2.43 8.74 -13.60
CA PRO A 279 -3.88 8.87 -13.50
C PRO A 279 -4.65 8.10 -14.58
N ARG A 280 -5.73 7.43 -14.17
CA ARG A 280 -6.62 6.71 -15.09
C ARG A 280 -7.55 7.69 -15.80
N VAL A 281 -7.13 8.21 -16.96
CA VAL A 281 -7.84 9.28 -17.68
C VAL A 281 -8.56 8.76 -18.92
N CYS A 282 -9.81 9.20 -19.12
CA CYS A 282 -10.54 9.08 -20.39
C CYS A 282 -10.04 10.16 -21.35
N ARG A 283 -9.40 9.74 -22.44
CA ARG A 283 -9.02 10.62 -23.56
C ARG A 283 -10.16 10.81 -24.54
#